data_AF-A0A5A9PIW2-F1
#
_entry.id   AF-A0A5A9PIW2-F1
#
_cell.length_a   1.000
_cell.length_b   1.000
_cell.length_c   1.000
_cell.angle_alpha   90.00
_cell.angle_beta   90.00
_cell.angle_gamma   90.00
#
_symmetry.space_group_name_H-M   'P 1'
#
loop_
_entity.id
_entity.type
_entity.pdbx_description
1 polymer ?
#
loop_
_entity_poly.entity_id
_entity_poly.type
_entity_poly.pdbx_seq_one_letter_code
_entity_poly.pdbx_strand_id
1 'polypeptide(L)'
;MKVKLIHLAEKQEWVHKHRATEEKLLQDLETVLHGKMAVQGFRWFLRSEFSEENLEFWLACEDYKNSSASKLSAKAQNIYNQFINPDAPLEVNLDSETRELLMDLMETPTAETFNEAQHRIFSLMAKDSFPRFLRSTYSQHPLKAL
;
A
#
# COMPACT_ATOMS: atom_id res chain seq x y z
N MET A 1 -27.99 -11.87 34.41
CA MET A 1 -27.56 -10.70 33.63
C MET A 1 -26.04 -10.42 33.63
N LYS A 2 -25.19 -11.11 34.42
CA LYS A 2 -23.73 -10.87 34.43
C LYS A 2 -22.97 -11.38 33.20
N VAL A 3 -23.43 -12.48 32.58
CA VAL A 3 -22.74 -13.13 31.44
C VAL A 3 -22.71 -12.27 30.16
N LYS A 4 -23.72 -11.42 29.94
CA LYS A 4 -23.75 -10.52 28.75
C LYS A 4 -22.75 -9.36 28.85
N LEU A 5 -22.39 -8.93 30.07
CA LEU A 5 -21.47 -7.80 30.28
C LEU A 5 -20.00 -8.22 30.09
N ILE A 6 -19.63 -9.42 30.55
CA ILE A 6 -18.29 -9.99 30.34
C ILE A 6 -18.00 -10.21 28.85
N HIS A 7 -18.93 -10.83 28.10
CA HIS A 7 -18.78 -11.00 26.64
C HIS A 7 -18.67 -9.66 25.88
N LEU A 8 -19.35 -8.60 26.36
CA LEU A 8 -19.25 -7.28 25.72
C LEU A 8 -17.89 -6.63 25.99
N ALA A 9 -17.37 -6.74 27.22
CA ALA A 9 -16.04 -6.26 27.57
C ALA A 9 -14.94 -7.02 26.81
N GLU A 10 -15.03 -8.35 26.72
CA GLU A 10 -14.08 -9.18 25.94
C GLU A 10 -14.13 -8.83 24.45
N LYS A 11 -15.32 -8.57 23.89
CA LYS A 11 -15.47 -8.11 22.50
C LYS A 11 -14.84 -6.73 22.29
N GLN A 12 -15.00 -5.81 23.25
CA GLN A 12 -14.38 -4.48 23.20
C GLN A 12 -12.86 -4.58 23.27
N GLU A 13 -12.31 -5.36 24.20
CA GLU A 13 -10.86 -5.58 24.30
C GLU A 13 -10.28 -6.22 23.03
N TRP A 14 -10.97 -7.22 22.45
CA TRP A 14 -10.57 -7.84 21.19
C TRP A 14 -10.51 -6.85 20.04
N VAL A 15 -11.54 -5.98 19.91
CA VAL A 15 -11.59 -4.93 18.88
C VAL A 15 -10.47 -3.90 19.10
N HIS A 16 -10.27 -3.44 20.33
CA HIS A 16 -9.21 -2.48 20.65
C HIS A 16 -7.82 -3.05 20.36
N LYS A 17 -7.56 -4.30 20.74
CA LYS A 17 -6.28 -4.98 20.49
C LYS A 17 -6.01 -5.19 19.00
N HIS A 18 -7.02 -5.59 18.22
CA HIS A 18 -6.88 -5.73 16.78
C HIS A 18 -6.60 -4.40 16.10
N ARG A 19 -7.35 -3.34 16.46
CA ARG A 19 -7.11 -1.99 15.94
C ARG A 19 -5.70 -1.49 16.23
N ALA A 20 -5.23 -1.63 17.47
CA ALA A 20 -3.87 -1.20 17.84
C ALA A 20 -2.80 -1.99 17.09
N THR A 21 -3.05 -3.27 16.80
CA THR A 21 -2.12 -4.10 16.00
C THR A 21 -2.11 -3.66 14.53
N GLU A 22 -3.27 -3.35 13.96
CA GLU A 22 -3.40 -2.83 12.60
C GLU A 22 -2.72 -1.46 12.45
N GLU A 23 -2.97 -0.53 13.37
CA GLU A 23 -2.31 0.79 13.41
C GLU A 23 -0.79 0.67 13.47
N LYS A 24 -0.28 -0.24 14.31
CA LYS A 24 1.16 -0.50 14.39
C LYS A 24 1.74 -1.03 13.08
N LEU A 25 1.04 -1.94 12.40
CA LEU A 25 1.50 -2.48 11.11
C LEU A 25 1.56 -1.40 10.02
N LEU A 26 0.60 -0.47 10.00
CA LEU A 26 0.60 0.66 9.09
C LEU A 26 1.82 1.56 9.34
N GLN A 27 2.10 1.90 10.59
CA GLN A 27 3.26 2.72 10.97
C GLN A 27 4.60 2.04 10.64
N ASP A 28 4.70 0.73 10.92
CA ASP A 28 5.90 -0.05 10.61
C ASP A 28 6.13 -0.15 9.09
N LEU A 29 5.06 -0.35 8.30
CA LEU A 29 5.15 -0.36 6.84
C LEU A 29 5.58 1.00 6.31
N GLU A 30 4.99 2.09 6.80
CA GLU A 30 5.38 3.45 6.43
C GLU A 30 6.87 3.69 6.68
N THR A 31 7.39 3.27 7.84
CA THR A 31 8.83 3.35 8.16
C THR A 31 9.68 2.57 7.16
N VAL A 32 9.25 1.36 6.79
CA VAL A 32 9.92 0.53 5.79
C VAL A 32 9.93 1.18 4.41
N LEU A 33 8.82 1.79 3.99
CA LEU A 33 8.69 2.42 2.68
C LEU A 33 9.53 3.69 2.51
N HIS A 34 9.91 4.35 3.60
CA HIS A 34 10.81 5.50 3.58
C HIS A 34 12.30 5.10 3.73
N GLY A 35 12.60 3.87 4.14
CA GLY A 35 13.97 3.37 4.31
C GLY A 35 14.52 2.69 3.05
N LYS A 36 15.54 3.26 2.40
CA LYS A 36 16.10 2.72 1.15
C LYS A 36 16.47 1.23 1.20
N MET A 37 17.12 0.78 2.28
CA MET A 37 17.48 -0.64 2.44
C MET A 37 16.26 -1.51 2.74
N ALA A 38 15.32 -1.00 3.55
CA ALA A 38 14.09 -1.68 3.92
C ALA A 38 13.17 -1.90 2.72
N VAL A 39 12.99 -0.89 1.86
CA VAL A 39 12.30 -1.00 0.56
C VAL A 39 12.92 -2.10 -0.30
N GLN A 40 14.25 -2.17 -0.39
CA GLN A 40 14.89 -3.20 -1.23
C GLN A 40 14.67 -4.62 -0.70
N GLY A 41 14.73 -4.80 0.62
CA GLY A 41 14.38 -6.07 1.23
C GLY A 41 12.93 -6.47 0.99
N PHE A 42 12.01 -5.51 1.15
CA PHE A 42 10.59 -5.75 0.92
C PHE A 42 10.30 -6.05 -0.55
N ARG A 43 10.93 -5.32 -1.48
CA ARG A 43 10.86 -5.57 -2.92
C ARG A 43 11.31 -6.99 -3.28
N TRP A 44 12.42 -7.48 -2.73
CA TRP A 44 12.88 -8.84 -2.98
C TRP A 44 11.91 -9.89 -2.46
N PHE A 45 11.34 -9.65 -1.28
CA PHE A 45 10.30 -10.51 -0.73
C PHE A 45 9.06 -10.56 -1.63
N LEU A 46 8.54 -9.40 -2.06
CA LEU A 46 7.36 -9.33 -2.92
C LEU A 46 7.58 -10.01 -4.26
N ARG A 47 8.76 -9.84 -4.88
CA ARG A 47 9.14 -10.56 -6.10
C ARG A 47 9.17 -12.07 -5.92
N SER A 48 9.59 -12.56 -4.75
CA SER A 48 9.58 -13.99 -4.45
C SER A 48 8.17 -14.57 -4.32
N GLU A 49 7.17 -13.72 -4.06
CA GLU A 49 5.75 -14.07 -3.98
C GLU A 49 4.92 -13.52 -5.16
N PHE A 50 5.57 -13.01 -6.23
CA PHE A 50 4.91 -12.43 -7.41
C PHE A 50 3.85 -11.36 -7.08
N SER A 51 4.22 -10.41 -6.19
CA SER A 51 3.32 -9.35 -5.69
C SER A 51 3.99 -7.97 -5.64
N GLU A 52 5.09 -7.79 -6.38
CA GLU A 52 5.88 -6.56 -6.38
C GLU A 52 5.18 -5.35 -7.02
N GLU A 53 4.17 -5.58 -7.86
CA GLU A 53 3.40 -4.53 -8.53
C GLU A 53 2.80 -3.53 -7.52
N ASN A 54 2.40 -4.02 -6.35
CA ASN A 54 1.85 -3.19 -5.27
C ASN A 54 2.86 -2.15 -4.77
N LEU A 55 4.12 -2.57 -4.59
CA LEU A 55 5.19 -1.68 -4.14
C LEU A 55 5.63 -0.74 -5.25
N GLU A 56 5.78 -1.24 -6.48
CA GLU A 56 6.17 -0.40 -7.62
C GLU A 56 5.12 0.69 -7.90
N PHE A 57 3.83 0.35 -7.84
CA PHE A 57 2.75 1.33 -7.93
C PHE A 57 2.82 2.37 -6.82
N TRP A 58 2.97 1.93 -5.55
CA TRP A 58 3.04 2.86 -4.43
C TRP A 58 4.22 3.84 -4.56
N LEU A 59 5.39 3.36 -4.99
CA LEU A 59 6.57 4.19 -5.23
C LEU A 59 6.39 5.13 -6.43
N ALA A 60 5.72 4.67 -7.49
CA ALA A 60 5.38 5.52 -8.64
C ALA A 60 4.45 6.67 -8.23
N CYS A 61 3.50 6.42 -7.33
CA CYS A 61 2.64 7.45 -6.75
C CYS A 61 3.41 8.46 -5.89
N GLU A 62 4.38 8.02 -5.09
CA GLU A 62 5.27 8.95 -4.33
C GLU A 62 6.08 9.85 -5.28
N ASP A 63 6.69 9.29 -6.31
CA ASP A 63 7.44 10.06 -7.31
C ASP A 63 6.51 11.01 -8.11
N TYR A 64 5.29 10.58 -8.40
CA TYR A 64 4.28 11.39 -9.05
C TYR A 64 3.88 12.62 -8.22
N LYS A 65 3.58 12.45 -6.93
CA LYS A 65 3.23 13.55 -6.01
C LYS A 65 4.31 14.62 -5.92
N ASN A 66 5.58 14.20 -6.01
CA ASN A 66 6.74 15.10 -5.97
C ASN A 66 7.15 15.68 -7.34
N SER A 67 6.36 15.45 -8.39
CA SER A 67 6.69 15.88 -9.74
C SER A 67 6.26 17.31 -10.04
N SER A 68 7.01 17.97 -10.93
CA SER A 68 6.61 19.28 -11.46
C SER A 68 5.33 19.19 -12.29
N ALA A 69 4.52 20.24 -12.28
CA ALA A 69 3.26 20.31 -13.02
C ALA A 69 3.40 19.94 -14.51
N SER A 70 4.51 20.34 -15.15
CA SER A 70 4.83 20.02 -16.54
C SER A 70 5.01 18.52 -16.85
N LYS A 71 5.27 17.70 -15.82
CA LYS A 71 5.50 16.25 -15.95
C LYS A 71 4.29 15.43 -15.50
N LEU A 72 3.32 16.03 -14.80
CA LEU A 72 2.19 15.31 -14.20
C LEU A 72 1.41 14.53 -15.25
N SER A 73 0.94 15.18 -16.32
CA SER A 73 0.14 14.50 -17.35
C SER A 73 0.85 13.27 -17.95
N ALA A 74 2.13 13.41 -18.32
CA ALA A 74 2.90 12.29 -18.88
C ALA A 74 3.12 11.16 -17.87
N LYS A 75 3.39 11.48 -16.59
CA LYS A 75 3.56 10.47 -15.54
C LYS A 75 2.23 9.80 -15.16
N ALA A 76 1.14 10.56 -15.12
CA ALA A 76 -0.19 10.03 -14.86
C ALA A 76 -0.58 8.97 -15.90
N GLN A 77 -0.40 9.28 -17.18
CA GLN A 77 -0.66 8.32 -18.26
C GLN A 77 0.22 7.07 -18.16
N ASN A 78 1.49 7.24 -17.77
CA ASN A 78 2.41 6.15 -17.58
C ASN A 78 1.96 5.22 -16.43
N ILE A 79 1.63 5.79 -15.26
CA ILE A 79 1.11 5.04 -14.11
C ILE A 79 -0.19 4.32 -14.47
N TYR A 80 -1.11 5.00 -15.14
CA TYR A 80 -2.37 4.41 -15.58
C TYR A 80 -2.16 3.18 -16.47
N ASN A 81 -1.29 3.30 -17.47
CA ASN A 81 -1.01 2.21 -18.42
C ASN A 81 -0.20 1.06 -17.80
N GLN A 82 0.63 1.33 -16.78
CA GLN A 82 1.44 0.30 -16.13
C GLN A 82 0.70 -0.46 -15.04
N PHE A 83 -0.24 0.19 -14.32
CA PHE A 83 -0.81 -0.36 -13.09
C PHE A 83 -2.34 -0.35 -12.99
N ILE A 84 -3.06 0.52 -13.73
CA ILE A 84 -4.50 0.77 -13.49
C ILE A 84 -5.40 0.20 -14.58
N ASN A 85 -4.99 0.32 -15.84
CA ASN A 85 -5.72 -0.20 -16.99
C ASN A 85 -5.99 -1.71 -16.79
N PRO A 86 -7.19 -2.25 -17.07
CA PRO A 86 -7.48 -3.69 -16.98
C PRO A 86 -6.54 -4.62 -17.78
N ASP A 87 -5.79 -4.09 -18.76
CA ASP A 87 -4.78 -4.83 -19.51
C ASP A 87 -3.34 -4.43 -19.15
N ALA A 88 -3.16 -3.77 -18.00
CA ALA A 88 -1.86 -3.29 -17.56
C ALA A 88 -0.92 -4.46 -17.21
N PRO A 89 0.37 -4.39 -17.59
CA PRO A 89 1.32 -5.48 -17.35
C PRO A 89 1.59 -5.72 -15.86
N LEU A 90 1.39 -4.71 -15.02
CA LEU A 90 1.55 -4.76 -13.56
C LEU A 90 0.25 -4.29 -12.88
N GLU A 91 -0.91 -4.74 -13.39
CA GLU A 91 -2.22 -4.35 -12.83
C GLU A 91 -2.28 -4.58 -11.31
N VAL A 92 -2.62 -3.53 -10.56
CA VAL A 92 -2.81 -3.62 -9.11
C VAL A 92 -4.27 -3.95 -8.76
N ASN A 93 -4.47 -4.65 -7.65
CA ASN A 93 -5.82 -5.05 -7.22
C ASN A 93 -6.60 -3.86 -6.64
N LEU A 94 -7.38 -3.20 -7.49
CA LEU A 94 -8.32 -2.13 -7.15
C LEU A 94 -9.77 -2.54 -7.47
N ASP A 95 -10.73 -1.97 -6.73
CA ASP A 95 -12.14 -2.09 -7.06
C ASP A 95 -12.50 -1.27 -8.31
N SER A 96 -13.59 -1.65 -8.98
CA SER A 96 -14.00 -1.02 -10.23
C SER A 96 -14.36 0.46 -10.07
N GLU A 97 -14.94 0.84 -8.92
CA GLU A 97 -15.26 2.24 -8.61
C GLU A 97 -14.00 3.11 -8.59
N THR A 98 -12.93 2.64 -7.95
CA THR A 98 -11.64 3.34 -7.91
C THR A 98 -11.00 3.44 -9.30
N ARG A 99 -11.09 2.39 -10.12
CA ARG A 99 -10.56 2.41 -11.49
C ARG A 99 -11.32 3.39 -12.39
N GLU A 100 -12.65 3.37 -12.34
CA GLU A 100 -13.50 4.28 -13.11
C GLU A 100 -13.23 5.74 -12.74
N LEU A 101 -13.13 6.03 -11.43
CA LEU A 101 -12.75 7.37 -10.96
C LEU A 101 -11.38 7.80 -11.50
N LEU A 102 -10.38 6.92 -11.46
CA LEU A 102 -9.05 7.24 -11.98
C LEU A 102 -9.07 7.51 -13.49
N MET A 103 -9.90 6.79 -14.25
CA MET A 103 -10.05 6.99 -15.69
C MET A 103 -10.53 8.42 -16.00
N ASP A 104 -11.53 8.92 -15.27
CA ASP A 104 -12.05 10.28 -15.44
C ASP A 104 -11.01 11.35 -15.05
N LEU A 105 -10.22 11.10 -14.01
CA LEU A 105 -9.17 12.01 -13.55
C LEU A 105 -7.98 12.11 -14.53
N MET A 106 -7.85 11.21 -15.51
CA MET A 106 -6.78 11.26 -16.51
C MET A 106 -6.92 12.42 -17.50
N GLU A 107 -8.10 13.02 -17.66
CA GLU A 107 -8.25 14.21 -18.50
C GLU A 107 -7.52 15.43 -17.91
N THR A 108 -7.54 15.56 -16.59
CA THR A 108 -6.95 16.71 -15.87
C THR A 108 -6.22 16.27 -14.58
N PRO A 109 -5.11 15.52 -14.72
CA PRO A 109 -4.40 14.97 -13.57
C PRO A 109 -3.82 16.07 -12.67
N THR A 110 -3.98 15.90 -11.36
CA THR A 110 -3.42 16.75 -10.30
C THR A 110 -2.44 15.93 -9.46
N ALA A 111 -1.69 16.57 -8.57
CA ALA A 111 -0.80 15.85 -7.66
C ALA A 111 -1.54 14.82 -6.78
N GLU A 112 -2.85 14.97 -6.59
CA GLU A 112 -3.68 14.13 -5.72
C GLU A 112 -4.38 12.98 -6.44
N THR A 113 -4.28 12.91 -7.78
CA THR A 113 -5.03 11.96 -8.62
C THR A 113 -4.97 10.51 -8.13
N PHE A 114 -3.81 10.05 -7.64
CA PHE A 114 -3.63 8.66 -7.20
C PHE A 114 -3.73 8.44 -5.69
N ASN A 115 -4.09 9.45 -4.88
CA ASN A 115 -4.05 9.35 -3.42
C ASN A 115 -4.91 8.20 -2.87
N GLU A 116 -6.16 8.08 -3.34
CA GLU A 116 -7.08 7.04 -2.88
C GLU A 116 -6.56 5.64 -3.27
N ALA A 117 -6.20 5.44 -4.53
CA ALA A 117 -5.67 4.17 -5.01
C ALA A 117 -4.35 3.80 -4.30
N GLN A 118 -3.46 4.76 -4.09
CA GLN A 118 -2.23 4.55 -3.34
C GLN A 118 -2.51 4.09 -1.91
N HIS A 119 -3.49 4.70 -1.23
CA HIS A 119 -3.91 4.31 0.11
C HIS A 119 -4.53 2.91 0.17
N ARG A 120 -5.32 2.52 -0.84
CA ARG A 120 -5.86 1.16 -0.97
C ARG A 120 -4.75 0.12 -1.11
N ILE A 121 -3.78 0.36 -1.97
CA ILE A 121 -2.65 -0.57 -2.17
C ILE A 121 -1.72 -0.61 -0.96
N PHE A 122 -1.49 0.52 -0.29
CA PHE A 122 -0.78 0.56 0.98
C PHE A 122 -1.48 -0.31 2.03
N SER A 123 -2.79 -0.16 2.18
CA SER A 123 -3.60 -0.95 3.11
C SER A 123 -3.59 -2.45 2.76
N LEU A 124 -3.61 -2.79 1.47
CA LEU A 124 -3.51 -4.16 0.98
C LEU A 124 -2.17 -4.79 1.41
N MET A 125 -1.05 -4.11 1.14
CA MET A 125 0.27 -4.58 1.56
C MET A 125 0.36 -4.72 3.08
N ALA A 126 -0.13 -3.73 3.83
CA ALA A 126 -0.10 -3.75 5.30
C ALA A 126 -0.87 -4.94 5.91
N LYS A 127 -1.97 -5.36 5.27
CA LYS A 127 -2.83 -6.46 5.74
C LYS A 127 -2.36 -7.83 5.28
N ASP A 128 -1.71 -7.91 4.14
CA ASP A 128 -1.37 -9.18 3.50
C ASP A 128 0.13 -9.47 3.46
N SER A 129 0.86 -8.79 2.58
CA SER A 129 2.27 -9.11 2.29
C SER A 129 3.23 -8.65 3.38
N PHE A 130 2.97 -7.53 4.04
CA PHE A 130 3.85 -6.96 5.06
C PHE A 130 4.00 -7.84 6.32
N PRO A 131 2.92 -8.39 6.93
CA PRO A 131 3.07 -9.32 8.04
C PRO A 131 3.89 -10.57 7.68
N ARG A 132 3.81 -11.05 6.43
CA ARG A 132 4.63 -12.17 5.94
C ARG A 132 6.09 -11.74 5.77
N PHE A 133 6.34 -10.56 5.22
CA PHE A 133 7.68 -9.98 5.11
C PHE A 133 8.37 -9.93 6.48
N LEU A 134 7.69 -9.44 7.52
CA LEU A 134 8.24 -9.37 8.88
C LEU A 134 8.68 -10.74 9.41
N ARG A 135 8.00 -11.83 9.04
CA ARG A 135 8.35 -13.21 9.42
C ARG A 135 9.37 -13.89 8.50
N SER A 136 9.67 -13.28 7.35
CA SER A 136 10.59 -13.83 6.36
C SER A 136 12.06 -13.56 6.72
N THR A 137 12.98 -14.25 6.05
CA THR A 137 14.42 -13.96 6.16
C THR A 137 14.81 -12.62 5.53
N TYR A 138 14.00 -12.09 4.60
CA TYR A 138 14.27 -10.85 3.89
C TYR A 138 14.22 -9.60 4.80
N SER A 139 13.53 -9.66 5.94
CA SER A 139 13.40 -8.53 6.87
C SER A 139 14.58 -8.39 7.84
N GLN A 140 15.39 -9.45 8.04
CA GLN A 140 16.35 -9.53 9.13
C GLN A 140 17.52 -8.53 9.02
N HIS A 141 18.00 -8.25 7.82
CA HIS A 141 19.09 -7.29 7.59
C HIS A 141 18.55 -5.86 7.38
N PRO A 142 17.49 -5.65 6.59
CA PRO A 142 17.00 -4.29 6.34
C PRO A 142 16.39 -3.60 7.56
N LEU A 143 15.67 -4.33 8.43
CA LEU A 143 15.05 -3.73 9.62
C LEU A 143 16.05 -3.40 10.74
N LYS A 144 17.26 -4.00 10.74
CA LYS A 144 18.34 -3.64 11.69
C LYS A 144 19.05 -2.34 11.33
N ALA A 145 18.82 -1.84 10.12
CA ALA A 145 19.46 -0.63 9.58
C ALA A 145 18.48 0.56 9.49
N LEU A 146 17.24 0.37 9.96
CA LEU A 146 16.28 1.44 10.26
C LEU A 146 16.57 2.01 11.66
#